data_AF-A0A2U0RZI1-F1
#
_entry.id   AF-A0A2U0RZI1-F1
#
_cell.length_a   1.000
_cell.length_b   1.000
_cell.length_c   1.000
_cell.angle_alpha   90.00
_cell.angle_beta   90.00
_cell.angle_gamma   90.00
#
_symmetry.space_group_name_H-M   'P 1'
#
loop_
_entity.id
_entity.type
_entity.pdbx_description
1 polymer ?
#
loop_
_entity_poly.entity_id
_entity_poly.type
_entity_poly.pdbx_seq_one_letter_code
_entity_poly.pdbx_strand_id
1 'polypeptide(L)'
;MTQIEDPTVTLARLLDTNIQVVKDNGSLADICVTTEWVNRELLKDVDGQVTVGLDHSEDQKLGFSANLRRRVGIARVKIWVVDRAGFAGKQIRNKLREEVNRVVREKRTKPNQTVYNYINVGAGSDSHKAYYAGSASELAPDAAEWTEFSAEQYEQLWQSDETRFSYGQSEDAQYSFLLFRIKVESNRNVVKKAVLKFEGYGDAPAGNGVTVKAWNFEASEWQNMQTATGNDDETVTVTLESSIQDYIDSDGYVYLLARTTNPSDGASQAVIHCDYVECLVVVEGICYVDIVSYRDIDDVRLKPYIWCTEFAVKSWLFEEVTVT
;
A
#
# COMPACT_ATOMS: atom_id res chain seq x y z
N MET A 1 -12.09 14.41 -13.30
CA MET A 1 -11.85 13.23 -14.17
C MET A 1 -10.57 12.59 -13.68
N THR A 2 -10.60 11.30 -13.33
CA THR A 2 -9.41 10.56 -12.90
C THR A 2 -8.39 10.51 -14.03
N GLN A 3 -7.13 10.75 -13.69
CA GLN A 3 -6.01 10.68 -14.61
C GLN A 3 -5.56 9.23 -14.74
N ILE A 4 -4.97 8.89 -15.88
CA ILE A 4 -4.35 7.58 -16.08
C ILE A 4 -2.92 7.62 -15.53
N GLU A 5 -2.60 6.67 -14.65
CA GLU A 5 -1.26 6.47 -14.13
C GLU A 5 -0.31 5.98 -15.22
N ASP A 6 0.92 6.48 -15.17
CA ASP A 6 2.00 6.01 -16.03
C ASP A 6 2.24 4.49 -15.80
N PRO A 7 2.22 3.66 -16.85
CA PRO A 7 2.51 2.22 -16.76
C PRO A 7 3.81 1.87 -16.03
N THR A 8 4.83 2.71 -16.15
CA THR A 8 6.12 2.52 -15.48
C THR A 8 6.02 2.75 -13.98
N VAL A 9 5.22 3.74 -13.55
CA VAL A 9 4.93 4.02 -12.13
C VAL A 9 4.14 2.86 -11.53
N THR A 10 3.09 2.39 -12.21
CA THR A 10 2.32 1.22 -11.74
C THR A 10 3.22 -0.01 -11.57
N LEU A 11 4.09 -0.29 -12.55
CA LEU A 11 4.98 -1.45 -12.52
C LEU A 11 6.12 -1.28 -11.50
N ALA A 12 6.67 -0.08 -11.32
CA ALA A 12 7.65 0.20 -10.27
C ALA A 12 7.05 -0.02 -8.89
N ARG A 13 5.88 0.57 -8.60
CA ARG A 13 5.16 0.36 -7.34
C ARG A 13 4.86 -1.12 -7.11
N LEU A 14 4.37 -1.82 -8.13
CA LEU A 14 4.10 -3.26 -8.05
C LEU A 14 5.34 -4.05 -7.59
N LEU A 15 6.50 -3.76 -8.17
CA LEU A 15 7.75 -4.44 -7.84
C LEU A 15 8.26 -4.02 -6.45
N ASP A 16 8.25 -2.73 -6.15
CA ASP A 16 8.74 -2.17 -4.89
C ASP A 16 8.00 -2.76 -3.68
N THR A 17 6.67 -2.80 -3.74
CA THR A 17 5.86 -3.31 -2.63
C THR A 17 5.97 -4.83 -2.43
N ASN A 18 6.37 -5.59 -3.45
CA ASN A 18 6.25 -7.06 -3.43
C ASN A 18 7.57 -7.84 -3.53
N ILE A 19 8.67 -7.21 -3.93
CA ILE A 19 9.99 -7.88 -4.00
C ILE A 19 10.53 -8.09 -2.59
N GLN A 20 10.92 -9.33 -2.27
CA GLN A 20 11.59 -9.66 -1.02
C GLN A 20 12.74 -10.61 -1.29
N VAL A 21 13.98 -10.14 -1.10
CA VAL A 21 15.18 -10.95 -1.32
C VAL A 21 15.85 -11.25 0.01
N VAL A 22 16.01 -12.52 0.32
CA VAL A 22 16.75 -12.98 1.51
C VAL A 22 18.19 -13.30 1.11
N LYS A 23 19.15 -12.68 1.78
CA LYS A 23 20.60 -12.94 1.64
C LYS A 23 20.97 -14.31 2.21
N ASP A 24 22.16 -14.81 1.89
CA ASP A 24 22.62 -16.14 2.35
C ASP A 24 22.83 -16.21 3.87
N ASN A 25 22.99 -15.06 4.54
CA ASN A 25 23.04 -14.95 6.00
C ASN A 25 21.64 -14.88 6.66
N GLY A 26 20.56 -14.99 5.89
CA GLY A 26 19.17 -14.92 6.38
C GLY A 26 18.59 -13.50 6.53
N SER A 27 19.38 -12.44 6.35
CA SER A 27 18.86 -11.07 6.42
C SER A 27 18.16 -10.67 5.11
N LEU A 28 17.22 -9.71 5.17
CA LEU A 28 16.65 -9.10 3.97
C LEU A 28 17.70 -8.25 3.24
N ALA A 29 17.60 -8.23 1.92
CA ALA A 29 18.37 -7.35 1.05
C ALA A 29 17.66 -6.02 0.87
N ASP A 30 18.44 -4.94 0.89
CA ASP A 30 17.99 -3.59 0.60
C ASP A 30 17.92 -3.41 -0.93
N ILE A 31 16.70 -3.34 -1.45
CA ILE A 31 16.43 -3.25 -2.88
C ILE A 31 15.68 -1.96 -3.14
N CYS A 32 16.19 -1.13 -4.06
CA CYS A 32 15.48 0.06 -4.50
C CYS A 32 14.86 -0.13 -5.88
N VAL A 33 13.58 0.20 -6.05
CA VAL A 33 12.90 0.22 -7.34
C VAL A 33 12.63 1.65 -7.81
N THR A 34 12.95 1.98 -9.07
CA THR A 34 12.75 3.31 -9.64
C THR A 34 12.21 3.28 -11.09
N THR A 35 11.61 4.39 -11.55
CA THR A 35 10.90 4.50 -12.85
C THR A 35 11.74 4.96 -14.04
N GLU A 36 13.05 5.19 -13.89
CA GLU A 36 14.06 5.12 -14.97
C GLU A 36 15.41 5.67 -14.48
N TRP A 37 16.49 5.18 -15.11
CA TRP A 37 17.91 5.42 -14.86
C TRP A 37 18.56 4.68 -13.70
N VAL A 38 19.68 4.04 -14.03
CA VAL A 38 20.65 3.53 -13.06
C VAL A 38 21.16 4.72 -12.26
N ASN A 39 21.01 4.64 -10.94
CA ASN A 39 21.65 5.60 -10.06
C ASN A 39 22.88 4.94 -9.46
N ARG A 40 24.06 5.26 -10.02
CA ARG A 40 25.34 4.69 -9.57
C ARG A 40 25.69 5.07 -8.13
N GLU A 41 25.21 6.21 -7.65
CA GLU A 41 25.40 6.61 -6.26
C GLU A 41 24.54 5.73 -5.34
N LEU A 42 23.26 5.55 -5.70
CA LEU A 42 22.35 4.68 -4.95
C LEU A 42 22.84 3.22 -4.89
N LEU A 43 23.39 2.72 -5.99
CA LEU A 43 24.01 1.39 -6.07
C LEU A 43 25.23 1.18 -5.15
N LYS A 44 25.68 2.20 -4.40
CA LYS A 44 26.69 2.06 -3.35
C LYS A 44 26.07 1.73 -1.99
N ASP A 45 24.82 2.10 -1.79
CA ASP A 45 24.14 2.02 -0.50
C ASP A 45 23.21 0.81 -0.45
N VAL A 46 22.52 0.49 -1.55
CA VAL A 46 21.57 -0.63 -1.62
C VAL A 46 22.22 -1.93 -2.11
N ASP A 47 21.68 -3.10 -1.77
CA ASP A 47 22.17 -4.39 -2.26
C ASP A 47 21.84 -4.65 -3.75
N GLY A 48 20.79 -4.01 -4.26
CA GLY A 48 20.43 -4.04 -5.67
C GLY A 48 19.47 -2.93 -6.07
N GLN A 49 19.49 -2.56 -7.34
CA GLN A 49 18.55 -1.60 -7.91
C GLN A 49 17.71 -2.25 -9.01
N VAL A 50 16.41 -2.01 -9.02
CA VAL A 50 15.50 -2.37 -10.11
C VAL A 50 15.02 -1.09 -10.77
N THR A 51 15.26 -0.94 -12.07
CA THR A 51 14.78 0.22 -12.83
C THR A 51 13.73 -0.24 -13.82
N VAL A 52 12.56 0.39 -13.82
CA VAL A 52 11.48 0.15 -14.77
C VAL A 52 11.46 1.29 -15.76
N GLY A 53 11.38 1.02 -17.05
CA GLY A 53 11.20 2.07 -18.05
C GLY A 53 10.36 1.67 -19.24
N LEU A 54 9.77 2.63 -19.93
CA LEU A 54 8.92 2.37 -21.10
C LEU A 54 9.80 2.30 -22.36
N ASP A 55 9.72 1.19 -23.10
CA ASP A 55 10.38 1.05 -24.40
C ASP A 55 9.53 1.66 -25.51
N HIS A 56 8.28 1.21 -25.61
CA HIS A 56 7.30 1.75 -26.54
C HIS A 56 5.87 1.42 -26.07
N SER A 57 4.90 2.12 -26.66
CA SER A 57 3.49 1.89 -26.43
C SER A 57 2.69 2.00 -27.72
N GLU A 58 1.78 1.06 -27.92
CA GLU A 58 0.85 1.01 -29.03
C GLU A 58 -0.57 1.29 -28.53
N ASP A 59 -1.32 2.08 -29.29
CA ASP A 59 -2.71 2.40 -28.99
C ASP A 59 -3.64 1.80 -30.03
N GLN A 60 -4.65 1.06 -29.57
CA GLN A 60 -5.53 0.24 -30.39
C GLN A 60 -7.00 0.54 -30.08
N LYS A 61 -7.73 0.95 -31.11
CA LYS A 61 -9.18 1.14 -31.08
C LYS A 61 -9.89 -0.21 -30.92
N LEU A 62 -10.82 -0.32 -29.97
CA LEU A 62 -11.56 -1.57 -29.71
C LEU A 62 -12.98 -1.60 -30.30
N GLY A 63 -13.52 -0.48 -30.75
CA GLY A 63 -14.86 -0.41 -31.35
C GLY A 63 -15.01 0.78 -32.30
N PHE A 64 -16.02 0.77 -33.17
CA PHE A 64 -16.18 1.77 -34.23
C PHE A 64 -16.30 3.22 -33.75
N SER A 65 -16.84 3.44 -32.55
CA SER A 65 -16.96 4.74 -31.87
C SER A 65 -15.62 5.37 -31.50
N ALA A 66 -14.53 4.60 -31.47
CA ALA A 66 -13.18 5.03 -31.08
C ALA A 66 -13.02 5.52 -29.63
N ASN A 67 -14.09 5.47 -28.83
CA ASN A 67 -14.10 5.82 -27.42
C ASN A 67 -13.35 4.79 -26.58
N LEU A 68 -13.59 3.50 -26.77
CA LEU A 68 -12.88 2.45 -26.04
C LEU A 68 -11.57 2.11 -26.74
N ARG A 69 -10.46 2.25 -26.01
CA ARG A 69 -9.11 2.00 -26.49
C ARG A 69 -8.35 1.04 -25.58
N ARG A 70 -7.45 0.28 -26.19
CA ARG A 70 -6.47 -0.56 -25.52
C ARG A 70 -5.08 0.00 -25.78
N ARG A 71 -4.37 0.36 -24.73
CA ARG A 71 -2.95 0.69 -24.80
C ARG A 71 -2.13 -0.53 -24.42
N VAL A 72 -1.24 -0.95 -25.32
CA VAL A 72 -0.29 -2.05 -25.10
C VAL A 72 1.09 -1.43 -24.91
N GLY A 73 1.67 -1.55 -23.72
CA GLY A 73 3.02 -1.12 -23.43
C GLY A 73 4.01 -2.27 -23.47
N ILE A 74 5.23 -1.99 -23.90
CA ILE A 74 6.40 -2.81 -23.61
C ILE A 74 7.32 -2.00 -22.71
N ALA A 75 7.54 -2.48 -21.50
CA ALA A 75 8.45 -1.92 -20.52
C ALA A 75 9.73 -2.77 -20.44
N ARG A 76 10.83 -2.12 -20.06
CA ARG A 76 12.09 -2.74 -19.68
C ARG A 76 12.25 -2.68 -18.18
N VAL A 77 12.31 -3.83 -17.53
CA VAL A 77 12.66 -3.92 -16.12
C VAL A 77 14.10 -4.41 -16.03
N LYS A 78 15.00 -3.61 -15.46
CA LYS A 78 16.42 -3.95 -15.34
C LYS A 78 16.80 -4.10 -13.89
N ILE A 79 17.47 -5.21 -13.58
CA ILE A 79 18.12 -5.44 -12.30
C ILE A 79 19.57 -5.01 -12.43
N TRP A 80 20.09 -4.32 -11.42
CA TRP A 80 21.47 -3.88 -11.32
C TRP A 80 22.03 -4.29 -9.97
N VAL A 81 23.15 -5.00 -9.98
CA VAL A 81 23.86 -5.41 -8.76
C VAL A 81 25.35 -5.28 -8.99
N VAL A 82 26.09 -4.84 -7.97
CA VAL A 82 27.54 -4.67 -8.03
C VAL A 82 28.20 -5.65 -7.06
N ASP A 83 29.31 -6.25 -7.44
CA ASP A 83 30.12 -7.04 -6.51
C ASP A 83 30.73 -6.16 -5.41
N ARG A 84 30.64 -6.61 -4.16
CA ARG A 84 31.30 -5.99 -2.99
C ARG A 84 32.09 -7.03 -2.21
N ALA A 85 33.00 -6.58 -1.35
CA ALA A 85 33.79 -7.49 -0.52
C ALA A 85 32.86 -8.37 0.34
N GLY A 86 32.98 -9.70 0.22
CA GLY A 86 32.09 -10.65 0.92
C GLY A 86 30.67 -10.74 0.35
N PHE A 87 30.39 -10.12 -0.79
CA PHE A 87 29.07 -10.02 -1.41
C PHE A 87 29.13 -10.46 -2.87
N ALA A 88 28.62 -11.66 -3.15
CA ALA A 88 28.55 -12.18 -4.50
C ALA A 88 27.33 -11.58 -5.22
N GLY A 89 27.51 -10.46 -5.91
CA GLY A 89 26.43 -9.72 -6.57
C GLY A 89 25.66 -10.57 -7.59
N LYS A 90 26.32 -11.54 -8.21
CA LYS A 90 25.68 -12.51 -9.11
C LYS A 90 24.56 -13.31 -8.43
N GLN A 91 24.73 -13.70 -7.16
CA GLN A 91 23.72 -14.45 -6.41
C GLN A 91 22.49 -13.58 -6.11
N ILE A 92 22.71 -12.33 -5.66
CA ILE A 92 21.62 -11.37 -5.41
C ILE A 92 20.86 -11.05 -6.70
N ARG A 93 21.56 -10.85 -7.82
CA ARG A 93 20.93 -10.67 -9.13
C ARG A 93 20.06 -11.87 -9.53
N ASN A 94 20.51 -13.11 -9.25
CA ASN A 94 19.71 -14.31 -9.54
C ASN A 94 18.43 -14.38 -8.68
N LYS A 95 18.54 -14.07 -7.38
CA LYS A 95 17.38 -14.02 -6.47
C LYS A 95 16.41 -12.90 -6.87
N LEU A 96 16.91 -11.71 -7.20
CA LEU A 96 16.09 -10.62 -7.72
C LEU A 96 15.37 -11.00 -9.01
N ARG A 97 16.03 -11.74 -9.91
CA ARG A 97 15.42 -12.23 -11.14
C ARG A 97 14.27 -13.20 -10.84
N GLU A 98 14.43 -14.09 -9.86
CA GLU A 98 13.38 -15.01 -9.41
C GLU A 98 12.22 -14.23 -8.80
N GLU A 99 12.50 -13.21 -7.97
CA GLU A 99 11.49 -12.36 -7.34
C GLU A 99 10.71 -11.52 -8.35
N VAL A 100 11.37 -10.89 -9.34
CA VAL A 100 10.67 -10.18 -10.42
C VAL A 100 9.74 -11.13 -11.19
N ASN A 101 10.20 -12.36 -11.47
CA ASN A 101 9.34 -13.37 -12.10
C ASN A 101 8.15 -13.75 -11.21
N ARG A 102 8.38 -13.98 -9.92
CA ARG A 102 7.34 -14.34 -8.94
C ARG A 102 6.28 -13.26 -8.86
N VAL A 103 6.69 -12.02 -8.56
CA VAL A 103 5.79 -10.87 -8.38
C VAL A 103 4.95 -10.65 -9.62
N VAL A 104 5.56 -10.59 -10.81
CA VAL A 104 4.80 -10.37 -12.06
C VAL A 104 3.81 -11.51 -12.30
N ARG A 105 4.21 -12.77 -12.10
CA ARG A 105 3.31 -13.92 -12.32
C ARG A 105 2.14 -13.98 -11.35
N GLU A 106 2.37 -13.65 -10.08
CA GLU A 106 1.33 -13.66 -9.04
C GLU A 106 0.34 -12.50 -9.20
N LYS A 107 0.83 -11.33 -9.61
CA LYS A 107 0.04 -10.09 -9.65
C LYS A 107 -0.38 -9.64 -11.06
N ARG A 108 -0.05 -10.42 -12.09
CA ARG A 108 -0.25 -10.07 -13.52
C ARG A 108 -1.64 -9.59 -13.89
N THR A 109 -2.70 -10.04 -13.23
CA THR A 109 -4.08 -9.67 -13.56
C THR A 109 -4.59 -8.43 -12.82
N LYS A 110 -3.84 -7.93 -11.84
CA LYS A 110 -4.21 -6.78 -11.01
C LYS A 110 -2.98 -5.92 -10.65
N PRO A 111 -2.13 -5.51 -11.60
CA PRO A 111 -0.94 -4.71 -11.30
C PRO A 111 -1.28 -3.29 -10.81
N ASN A 112 -2.47 -2.79 -11.09
CA ASN A 112 -2.99 -1.52 -10.58
C ASN A 112 -3.55 -1.60 -9.15
N GLN A 113 -3.35 -2.70 -8.44
CA GLN A 113 -3.80 -2.88 -7.05
C GLN A 113 -2.60 -2.95 -6.11
N THR A 114 -2.60 -2.08 -5.11
CA THR A 114 -1.60 -2.07 -4.05
C THR A 114 -2.31 -2.18 -2.69
N VAL A 115 -1.83 -3.10 -1.85
CA VAL A 115 -2.27 -3.24 -0.47
C VAL A 115 -1.25 -2.53 0.41
N TYR A 116 -1.72 -1.53 1.16
CA TYR A 116 -0.97 -0.83 2.19
C TYR A 116 -1.43 -1.34 3.55
N ASN A 117 -0.52 -1.70 4.43
CA ASN A 117 -0.82 -2.23 5.76
C ASN A 117 0.29 -1.86 6.75
N TYR A 118 0.17 -2.33 7.99
CA TYR A 118 1.10 -2.00 9.06
C TYR A 118 2.26 -2.99 9.20
N ILE A 119 2.45 -3.95 8.28
CA ILE A 119 3.57 -4.90 8.34
C ILE A 119 4.90 -4.14 8.36
N ASN A 120 5.73 -4.40 9.37
CA ASN A 120 7.02 -3.75 9.59
C ASN A 120 6.95 -2.22 9.77
N VAL A 121 5.76 -1.66 10.03
CA VAL A 121 5.59 -0.26 10.45
C VAL A 121 5.88 -0.16 11.95
N GLY A 122 6.53 0.94 12.36
CA GLY A 122 6.73 1.28 13.76
C GLY A 122 6.62 2.80 13.99
N ALA A 123 6.78 3.24 15.24
CA ALA A 123 6.55 4.64 15.65
C ALA A 123 7.43 5.68 14.91
N GLY A 124 8.56 5.28 14.34
CA GLY A 124 9.42 6.15 13.52
C GLY A 124 9.00 6.28 12.05
N SER A 125 7.95 5.57 11.62
CA SER A 125 7.55 5.54 10.22
C SER A 125 6.89 6.84 9.78
N ASP A 126 7.32 7.38 8.64
CA ASP A 126 6.64 8.50 7.99
C ASP A 126 5.47 8.02 7.11
N SER A 127 5.41 6.74 6.75
CA SER A 127 4.40 6.22 5.83
C SER A 127 3.06 5.94 6.52
N HIS A 128 3.06 5.29 7.68
CA HIS A 128 1.83 4.88 8.34
C HIS A 128 1.90 5.26 9.80
N LYS A 129 0.77 5.71 10.34
CA LYS A 129 0.63 6.03 11.76
C LYS A 129 -0.65 5.46 12.34
N ALA A 130 -0.61 5.02 13.59
CA ALA A 130 -1.76 4.54 14.34
C ALA A 130 -1.84 5.29 15.68
N TYR A 131 -3.05 5.66 16.06
CA TYR A 131 -3.33 6.43 17.28
C TYR A 131 -4.53 5.86 18.03
N TYR A 132 -4.62 6.14 19.32
CA TYR A 132 -5.78 5.87 20.14
C TYR A 132 -6.18 7.10 20.97
N ALA A 133 -7.45 7.18 21.34
CA ALA A 133 -7.99 8.23 22.20
C ALA A 133 -9.33 7.80 22.82
N GLY A 134 -9.73 8.49 23.90
CA GLY A 134 -11.08 8.43 24.46
C GLY A 134 -11.77 9.79 24.32
N SER A 135 -13.04 9.82 23.90
CA SER A 135 -13.82 11.07 23.86
C SER A 135 -15.32 10.81 23.68
N ALA A 136 -16.15 11.78 24.06
CA ALA A 136 -17.60 11.77 23.89
C ALA A 136 -18.04 12.05 22.44
N SER A 137 -17.17 12.65 21.63
CA SER A 137 -17.42 12.97 20.22
C SER A 137 -16.25 12.54 19.33
N GLU A 138 -16.55 12.15 18.10
CA GLU A 138 -15.53 11.77 17.11
C GLU A 138 -14.55 12.93 16.88
N LEU A 139 -13.26 12.66 17.10
CA LEU A 139 -12.18 13.63 16.97
C LEU A 139 -11.77 13.78 15.49
N ALA A 140 -11.37 14.98 15.08
CA ALA A 140 -10.74 15.17 13.78
C ALA A 140 -9.34 14.51 13.75
N PRO A 141 -8.78 14.16 12.57
CA PRO A 141 -7.47 13.53 12.48
C PRO A 141 -6.31 14.34 13.08
N ASP A 142 -6.43 15.67 13.14
CA ASP A 142 -5.42 16.61 13.66
C ASP A 142 -5.64 17.01 15.14
N ALA A 143 -6.61 16.39 15.80
CA ALA A 143 -6.91 16.64 17.21
C ALA A 143 -5.70 16.31 18.11
N ALA A 144 -5.48 17.11 19.15
CA ALA A 144 -4.32 16.97 20.04
C ALA A 144 -4.45 15.82 21.05
N GLU A 145 -5.65 15.26 21.19
CA GLU A 145 -6.02 14.19 22.11
C GLU A 145 -5.53 12.82 21.64
N TRP A 146 -5.11 12.69 20.38
CA TRP A 146 -4.56 11.45 19.84
C TRP A 146 -3.22 11.10 20.48
N THR A 147 -3.13 9.88 21.00
CA THR A 147 -1.85 9.30 21.43
C THR A 147 -1.36 8.31 20.39
N GLU A 148 -0.14 8.50 19.87
CA GLU A 148 0.45 7.57 18.90
C GLU A 148 0.80 6.24 19.57
N PHE A 149 0.67 5.14 18.81
CA PHE A 149 1.10 3.82 19.21
C PHE A 149 2.61 3.78 19.51
N SER A 150 3.00 3.03 20.54
CA SER A 150 4.40 2.64 20.79
C SER A 150 4.87 1.61 19.76
N ALA A 151 6.19 1.36 19.72
CA ALA A 151 6.76 0.35 18.80
C ALA A 151 6.13 -1.04 19.00
N GLU A 152 5.96 -1.46 20.26
CA GLU A 152 5.35 -2.74 20.62
C GLU A 152 3.87 -2.82 20.23
N GLN A 153 3.16 -1.68 20.27
CA GLN A 153 1.75 -1.62 19.87
C GLN A 153 1.58 -1.71 18.35
N TYR A 154 2.53 -1.19 17.56
CA TYR A 154 2.52 -1.39 16.11
C TYR A 154 2.76 -2.86 15.72
N GLU A 155 3.59 -3.59 16.47
CA GLU A 155 3.84 -5.02 16.21
C GLU A 155 2.56 -5.86 16.26
N GLN A 156 1.59 -5.44 17.08
CA GLN A 156 0.26 -6.06 17.19
C GLN A 156 -0.63 -5.84 15.96
N LEU A 157 -0.23 -5.00 15.00
CA LEU A 157 -0.97 -4.75 13.75
C LEU A 157 -0.32 -5.45 12.54
N TRP A 158 0.77 -6.18 12.74
CA TRP A 158 1.56 -6.72 11.62
C TRP A 158 0.84 -7.88 10.93
N GLN A 159 0.03 -8.66 11.64
CA GLN A 159 -0.62 -9.84 11.08
C GLN A 159 -2.02 -9.97 11.66
N SER A 160 -2.94 -10.52 10.86
CA SER A 160 -4.18 -11.09 11.38
C SER A 160 -3.80 -12.43 12.02
N ASP A 161 -3.47 -12.38 13.31
CA ASP A 161 -2.92 -13.51 14.08
C ASP A 161 -3.47 -13.64 15.50
N GLU A 162 -4.56 -12.93 15.79
CA GLU A 162 -5.24 -12.88 17.09
C GLU A 162 -4.47 -12.11 18.18
N THR A 163 -3.30 -11.55 17.88
CA THR A 163 -2.53 -10.69 18.79
C THR A 163 -2.98 -9.25 18.68
N ARG A 164 -3.92 -8.86 19.54
CA ARG A 164 -4.61 -7.57 19.41
C ARG A 164 -3.96 -6.43 20.17
N PHE A 165 -3.97 -5.25 19.56
CA PHE A 165 -3.97 -4.00 20.30
C PHE A 165 -5.33 -3.80 20.97
N SER A 166 -5.34 -3.33 22.22
CA SER A 166 -6.57 -3.05 22.96
C SER A 166 -6.47 -1.72 23.70
N TYR A 167 -7.50 -0.89 23.58
CA TYR A 167 -7.60 0.36 24.31
C TYR A 167 -8.97 0.48 24.98
N GLY A 168 -8.95 0.77 26.28
CA GLY A 168 -10.15 0.95 27.09
C GLY A 168 -10.16 2.29 27.81
N GLN A 169 -11.34 2.88 27.96
CA GLN A 169 -11.57 4.08 28.76
C GLN A 169 -12.85 3.96 29.59
N SER A 170 -12.90 4.66 30.72
CA SER A 170 -13.95 4.56 31.76
C SER A 170 -14.75 5.85 31.97
N GLU A 171 -14.51 6.90 31.20
CA GLU A 171 -15.25 8.15 31.39
C GLU A 171 -16.69 7.98 30.89
N ASP A 172 -17.63 8.55 31.63
CA ASP A 172 -19.06 8.44 31.31
C ASP A 172 -19.35 9.08 29.95
N ALA A 173 -20.16 8.40 29.15
CA ALA A 173 -20.55 8.77 27.79
C ALA A 173 -19.41 8.91 26.78
N GLN A 174 -18.19 8.48 27.10
CA GLN A 174 -17.08 8.46 26.16
C GLN A 174 -16.96 7.13 25.42
N TYR A 175 -16.35 7.16 24.24
CA TYR A 175 -16.05 6.02 23.41
C TYR A 175 -14.53 5.78 23.35
N SER A 176 -14.12 4.53 23.15
CA SER A 176 -12.74 4.18 22.78
C SER A 176 -12.55 4.28 21.26
N PHE A 177 -11.51 5.00 20.84
CA PHE A 177 -11.17 5.28 19.44
C PHE A 177 -9.81 4.75 19.04
N LEU A 178 -9.69 4.33 17.78
CA LEU A 178 -8.46 4.09 17.05
C LEU A 178 -8.47 4.88 15.74
N LEU A 179 -7.35 5.49 15.38
CA LEU A 179 -7.17 6.23 14.14
C LEU A 179 -5.99 5.66 13.37
N PHE A 180 -6.23 5.31 12.11
CA PHE A 180 -5.23 4.78 11.20
C PHE A 180 -5.00 5.76 10.05
N ARG A 181 -3.76 6.26 9.94
CA ARG A 181 -3.30 7.09 8.83
C ARG A 181 -2.39 6.27 7.93
N ILE A 182 -2.77 6.16 6.66
CA ILE A 182 -2.13 5.25 5.68
C ILE A 182 -1.64 6.08 4.48
N LYS A 183 -0.33 6.07 4.21
CA LYS A 183 0.24 6.73 3.03
C LYS A 183 -0.02 5.89 1.79
N VAL A 184 -0.66 6.51 0.81
CA VAL A 184 -0.80 6.01 -0.54
C VAL A 184 0.24 6.67 -1.41
N GLU A 185 1.06 5.87 -2.08
CA GLU A 185 2.15 6.37 -2.96
C GLU A 185 1.64 6.85 -4.31
N SER A 186 0.44 6.39 -4.70
CA SER A 186 -0.23 6.80 -5.93
C SER A 186 -0.62 8.28 -5.87
N ASN A 187 -0.51 8.99 -6.98
CA ASN A 187 -1.07 10.33 -7.09
C ASN A 187 -2.59 10.27 -6.84
N ARG A 188 -3.14 11.10 -5.94
CA ARG A 188 -4.58 11.09 -5.64
C ARG A 188 -5.48 11.26 -6.87
N ASN A 189 -4.98 11.88 -7.94
CA ASN A 189 -5.73 12.08 -9.18
C ASN A 189 -5.87 10.82 -10.03
N VAL A 190 -5.03 9.80 -9.81
CA VAL A 190 -5.10 8.51 -10.54
C VAL A 190 -5.83 7.43 -9.76
N VAL A 191 -6.05 7.64 -8.45
CA VAL A 191 -6.79 6.67 -7.62
C VAL A 191 -8.25 6.64 -8.05
N LYS A 192 -8.78 5.43 -8.26
CA LYS A 192 -10.19 5.19 -8.60
C LYS A 192 -11.00 4.58 -7.49
N LYS A 193 -10.33 3.85 -6.59
CA LYS A 193 -10.97 3.12 -5.50
C LYS A 193 -10.00 2.95 -4.35
N ALA A 194 -10.51 3.12 -3.14
CA ALA A 194 -9.85 2.69 -1.92
C ALA A 194 -10.79 1.78 -1.12
N VAL A 195 -10.26 0.72 -0.52
CA VAL A 195 -10.99 -0.19 0.36
C VAL A 195 -10.21 -0.28 1.66
N LEU A 196 -10.73 0.37 2.70
CA LEU A 196 -10.17 0.36 4.04
C LEU A 196 -10.82 -0.79 4.82
N LYS A 197 -10.00 -1.62 5.46
CA LYS A 197 -10.46 -2.72 6.29
C LYS A 197 -9.90 -2.59 7.69
N PHE A 198 -10.77 -2.83 8.66
CA PHE A 198 -10.45 -2.97 10.06
C PHE A 198 -10.86 -4.38 10.50
N GLU A 199 -10.00 -5.06 11.23
CA GLU A 199 -10.29 -6.36 11.85
C GLU A 199 -10.18 -6.22 13.36
N GLY A 200 -11.29 -6.49 14.05
CA GLY A 200 -11.38 -6.35 15.50
C GLY A 200 -12.83 -6.22 15.96
N TYR A 201 -13.02 -5.84 17.21
CA TYR A 201 -14.33 -5.66 17.84
C TYR A 201 -14.30 -4.64 18.97
N GLY A 202 -15.48 -4.28 19.48
CA GLY A 202 -15.62 -3.43 20.64
C GLY A 202 -16.54 -4.05 21.69
N ASP A 203 -16.20 -3.87 22.96
CA ASP A 203 -17.01 -4.24 24.12
C ASP A 203 -17.35 -2.97 24.91
N ALA A 204 -18.60 -2.84 25.32
CA ALA A 204 -19.09 -1.70 26.09
C ALA A 204 -20.36 -2.10 26.87
N PRO A 205 -20.75 -1.35 27.92
CA PRO A 205 -21.81 -1.76 28.84
C PRO A 205 -23.18 -1.90 28.19
N ALA A 206 -23.46 -1.10 27.15
CA ALA A 206 -24.71 -1.16 26.39
C ALA A 206 -24.69 -2.22 25.26
N GLY A 207 -23.58 -2.94 25.09
CA GLY A 207 -23.42 -4.03 24.12
C GLY A 207 -22.17 -3.89 23.25
N ASN A 208 -21.84 -4.99 22.58
CA ASN A 208 -20.69 -5.08 21.68
C ASN A 208 -20.92 -4.33 20.38
N GLY A 209 -19.82 -3.94 19.74
CA GLY A 209 -19.81 -3.45 18.37
C GLY A 209 -18.70 -2.46 18.10
N VAL A 210 -18.33 -2.38 16.83
CA VAL A 210 -17.39 -1.40 16.31
C VAL A 210 -18.02 -0.63 15.16
N THR A 211 -17.77 0.67 15.12
CA THR A 211 -18.17 1.57 14.05
C THR A 211 -16.92 2.11 13.37
N VAL A 212 -16.83 1.99 12.05
CA VAL A 212 -15.70 2.49 11.26
C VAL A 212 -16.15 3.54 10.25
N LYS A 213 -15.27 4.51 9.96
CA LYS A 213 -15.54 5.64 9.04
C LYS A 213 -14.26 6.09 8.33
N ALA A 214 -14.42 6.75 7.19
CA ALA A 214 -13.32 7.41 6.48
C ALA A 214 -13.42 8.94 6.56
N TRP A 215 -12.29 9.62 6.65
CA TRP A 215 -12.25 11.08 6.70
C TRP A 215 -12.41 11.69 5.30
N ASN A 216 -13.37 12.60 5.15
CA ASN A 216 -13.50 13.44 3.97
C ASN A 216 -12.87 14.81 4.25
N PHE A 217 -11.79 15.14 3.55
CA PHE A 217 -11.05 16.39 3.70
C PHE A 217 -11.80 17.61 3.19
N GLU A 218 -12.60 17.47 2.13
CA GLU A 218 -13.37 18.57 1.56
C GLU A 218 -14.52 18.98 2.50
N ALA A 219 -15.23 17.99 3.04
CA ALA A 219 -16.32 18.20 3.99
C ALA A 219 -15.84 18.39 5.43
N SER A 220 -14.57 18.06 5.73
CA SER A 220 -14.01 18.05 7.08
C SER A 220 -14.85 17.24 8.08
N GLU A 221 -15.27 16.04 7.66
CA GLU A 221 -16.13 15.17 8.46
C GLU A 221 -15.88 13.67 8.21
N TRP A 222 -16.24 12.85 9.18
CA TRP A 222 -16.21 11.39 9.06
C TRP A 222 -17.43 10.88 8.29
N GLN A 223 -17.21 10.20 7.16
CA GLN A 223 -18.25 9.68 6.28
C GLN A 223 -18.13 8.15 6.06
N ASN A 224 -19.07 7.57 5.30
CA ASN A 224 -19.11 6.15 4.92
C ASN A 224 -19.12 5.18 6.11
N MET A 225 -19.93 5.49 7.12
CA MET A 225 -20.08 4.68 8.32
C MET A 225 -20.44 3.23 7.99
N GLN A 226 -19.70 2.29 8.59
CA GLN A 226 -20.01 0.87 8.64
C GLN A 226 -19.97 0.40 10.08
N THR A 227 -20.78 -0.59 10.44
CA THR A 227 -20.89 -1.10 11.81
C THR A 227 -20.86 -2.62 11.83
N ALA A 228 -20.22 -3.17 12.85
CA ALA A 228 -20.22 -4.58 13.21
C ALA A 228 -20.72 -4.72 14.65
N THR A 229 -21.26 -5.88 15.01
CA THR A 229 -21.93 -6.13 16.30
C THR A 229 -21.42 -7.37 17.01
N GLY A 230 -20.44 -8.06 16.41
CA GLY A 230 -19.79 -9.23 16.97
C GLY A 230 -19.05 -8.91 18.27
N ASN A 231 -18.76 -9.98 19.00
CA ASN A 231 -18.04 -9.98 20.27
C ASN A 231 -16.67 -10.69 20.14
N ASP A 232 -16.22 -10.85 18.91
CA ASP A 232 -14.97 -11.46 18.48
C ASP A 232 -14.59 -10.77 17.15
N ASP A 233 -13.41 -11.08 16.59
CA ASP A 233 -12.91 -10.35 15.42
C ASP A 233 -13.86 -10.40 14.22
N GLU A 234 -14.23 -9.22 13.75
CA GLU A 234 -14.99 -9.02 12.53
C GLU A 234 -14.22 -8.09 11.59
N THR A 235 -14.16 -8.46 10.30
CA THR A 235 -13.62 -7.55 9.28
C THR A 235 -14.69 -6.56 8.84
N VAL A 236 -14.49 -5.28 9.15
CA VAL A 236 -15.37 -4.18 8.75
C VAL A 236 -14.71 -3.39 7.63
N THR A 237 -15.46 -3.17 6.54
CA THR A 237 -14.90 -2.64 5.28
C THR A 237 -15.57 -1.35 4.84
N VAL A 238 -14.80 -0.27 4.70
CA VAL A 238 -15.23 0.98 4.05
C VAL A 238 -14.74 0.98 2.60
N THR A 239 -15.67 1.05 1.64
CA THR A 239 -15.35 1.13 0.20
C THR A 239 -15.62 2.53 -0.33
N LEU A 240 -14.59 3.15 -0.92
CA LEU A 240 -14.62 4.50 -1.48
C LEU A 240 -14.42 4.42 -3.00
N GLU A 241 -15.45 4.81 -3.77
CA GLU A 241 -15.43 4.80 -5.25
C GLU A 241 -15.88 6.12 -5.87
N SER A 242 -16.61 6.95 -5.12
CA SER A 242 -17.09 8.27 -5.56
C SER A 242 -16.35 9.37 -4.83
N SER A 243 -16.03 10.45 -5.54
CA SER A 243 -15.26 11.59 -5.01
C SER A 243 -14.02 11.17 -4.23
N ILE A 244 -13.33 10.12 -4.70
CA ILE A 244 -12.22 9.47 -3.97
C ILE A 244 -11.09 10.44 -3.63
N GLN A 245 -10.92 11.49 -4.43
CA GLN A 245 -9.96 12.55 -4.19
C GLN A 245 -10.23 13.24 -2.85
N ASP A 246 -11.47 13.38 -2.41
CA ASP A 246 -11.84 14.05 -1.16
C ASP A 246 -11.41 13.25 0.08
N TYR A 247 -11.00 11.99 -0.08
CA TYR A 247 -10.56 11.10 1.01
C TYR A 247 -9.05 10.87 1.02
N ILE A 248 -8.30 11.55 0.14
CA ILE A 248 -6.84 11.50 0.07
C ILE A 248 -6.33 12.94 0.20
N ASP A 249 -5.55 13.24 1.23
CA ASP A 249 -5.02 14.60 1.41
C ASP A 249 -3.97 14.98 0.34
N SER A 250 -3.47 16.21 0.42
CA SER A 250 -2.41 16.69 -0.48
C SER A 250 -1.10 15.91 -0.36
N ASP A 251 -0.86 15.29 0.80
CA ASP A 251 0.31 14.48 1.04
C ASP A 251 0.07 13.02 0.66
N GLY A 252 -1.13 12.60 0.29
CA GLY A 252 -1.43 11.22 -0.11
C GLY A 252 -1.84 10.31 1.04
N TYR A 253 -2.27 10.84 2.19
CA TYR A 253 -2.78 10.01 3.28
C TYR A 253 -4.29 9.79 3.20
N VAL A 254 -4.70 8.58 3.58
CA VAL A 254 -6.09 8.18 3.83
C VAL A 254 -6.24 7.86 5.31
N TYR A 255 -7.40 8.20 5.89
CA TYR A 255 -7.67 7.99 7.31
C TYR A 255 -8.88 7.09 7.53
N LEU A 256 -8.71 6.11 8.42
CA LEU A 256 -9.76 5.23 8.92
C LEU A 256 -9.91 5.44 10.42
N LEU A 257 -11.10 5.83 10.85
CA LEU A 257 -11.49 5.82 12.27
C LEU A 257 -12.16 4.49 12.58
N ALA A 258 -11.79 3.86 13.68
CA ALA A 258 -12.54 2.79 14.31
C ALA A 258 -12.90 3.22 15.74
N ARG A 259 -14.14 2.97 16.15
CA ARG A 259 -14.57 3.24 17.52
C ARG A 259 -15.53 2.18 18.03
N THR A 260 -15.55 2.00 19.35
CA THR A 260 -16.68 1.32 20.01
C THR A 260 -18.02 1.90 19.54
N THR A 261 -18.99 1.03 19.26
CA THR A 261 -20.33 1.46 18.84
C THR A 261 -21.08 2.15 19.98
N ASN A 262 -20.86 1.67 21.22
CA ASN A 262 -21.47 2.18 22.44
C ASN A 262 -20.41 2.81 23.37
N PRO A 263 -20.78 3.84 24.14
CA PRO A 263 -19.86 4.47 25.08
C PRO A 263 -19.78 3.70 26.40
N SER A 264 -18.79 4.07 27.22
CA SER A 264 -18.71 3.74 28.65
C SER A 264 -19.87 4.38 29.42
N ASP A 265 -20.28 3.76 30.52
CA ASP A 265 -21.32 4.25 31.43
C ASP A 265 -20.73 4.88 32.72
N GLY A 266 -19.41 5.12 32.74
CA GLY A 266 -18.69 5.66 33.89
C GLY A 266 -18.34 4.63 34.98
N ALA A 267 -18.95 3.44 34.94
CA ALA A 267 -18.68 2.34 35.88
C ALA A 267 -17.93 1.18 35.20
N SER A 268 -18.26 0.92 33.94
CA SER A 268 -17.74 -0.16 33.10
C SER A 268 -17.14 0.44 31.83
N GLN A 269 -15.99 -0.09 31.41
CA GLN A 269 -15.23 0.45 30.29
C GLN A 269 -15.90 0.20 28.94
N ALA A 270 -15.67 1.12 28.01
CA ALA A 270 -15.72 0.80 26.59
C ALA A 270 -14.30 0.41 26.15
N VAL A 271 -14.14 -0.74 25.50
CA VAL A 271 -12.85 -1.28 25.05
C VAL A 271 -12.93 -1.57 23.56
N ILE A 272 -11.94 -1.11 22.80
CA ILE A 272 -11.78 -1.46 21.39
C ILE A 272 -10.57 -2.36 21.22
N HIS A 273 -10.73 -3.40 20.41
CA HIS A 273 -9.72 -4.38 20.06
C HIS A 273 -9.45 -4.32 18.56
N CYS A 274 -8.18 -4.36 18.16
CA CYS A 274 -7.76 -4.34 16.78
C CYS A 274 -6.66 -5.38 16.56
N ASP A 275 -6.87 -6.25 15.58
CA ASP A 275 -5.89 -7.26 15.15
C ASP A 275 -5.17 -6.79 13.89
N TYR A 276 -5.92 -6.29 12.89
CA TYR A 276 -5.34 -5.97 11.59
C TYR A 276 -6.02 -4.80 10.89
N VAL A 277 -5.23 -4.04 10.11
CA VAL A 277 -5.71 -2.95 9.27
C VAL A 277 -5.01 -2.96 7.92
N GLU A 278 -5.79 -2.83 6.84
CA GLU A 278 -5.26 -2.66 5.49
C GLU A 278 -6.06 -1.66 4.66
N CYS A 279 -5.39 -1.08 3.66
CA CYS A 279 -5.99 -0.25 2.62
C CYS A 279 -5.59 -0.82 1.25
N LEU A 280 -6.57 -1.36 0.53
CA LEU A 280 -6.41 -1.71 -0.87
C LEU A 280 -6.71 -0.46 -1.72
N VAL A 281 -5.70 0.01 -2.44
CA VAL A 281 -5.85 1.10 -3.42
C VAL A 281 -5.84 0.52 -4.82
N VAL A 282 -6.76 1.00 -5.64
CA VAL A 282 -6.80 0.74 -7.08
C VAL A 282 -6.62 2.05 -7.82
N VAL A 283 -5.73 2.05 -8.81
CA VAL A 283 -5.52 3.18 -9.71
C VAL A 283 -6.13 2.94 -11.08
N GLU A 284 -6.41 4.03 -11.80
CA GLU A 284 -6.55 4.00 -13.25
C GLU A 284 -5.17 3.84 -13.87
N GLY A 285 -4.86 2.66 -14.39
CA GLY A 285 -3.55 2.32 -14.90
C GLY A 285 -3.57 0.95 -15.55
N ILE A 286 -2.39 0.38 -15.81
CA ILE A 286 -2.31 -0.94 -16.43
C ILE A 286 -3.10 -1.97 -15.61
N CYS A 287 -3.90 -2.80 -16.28
CA CYS A 287 -4.72 -3.84 -15.66
C CYS A 287 -4.18 -5.25 -15.93
N TYR A 288 -3.15 -5.36 -16.79
CA TYR A 288 -2.46 -6.60 -17.04
C TYR A 288 -0.97 -6.36 -17.25
N VAL A 289 -0.14 -7.31 -16.81
CA VAL A 289 1.31 -7.31 -17.02
C VAL A 289 1.84 -8.73 -17.17
N ASP A 290 2.80 -8.98 -18.06
CA ASP A 290 3.45 -10.29 -18.17
C ASP A 290 4.90 -10.18 -18.66
N ILE A 291 5.72 -11.16 -18.31
CA ILE A 291 7.10 -11.24 -18.76
C ILE A 291 7.12 -11.89 -20.15
N VAL A 292 7.67 -11.17 -21.12
CA VAL A 292 7.86 -11.67 -22.49
C VAL A 292 9.17 -12.44 -22.59
N SER A 293 10.25 -11.87 -22.08
CA SER A 293 11.58 -12.46 -22.10
C SER A 293 12.49 -11.77 -21.08
N TYR A 294 13.65 -12.35 -20.82
CA TYR A 294 14.75 -11.68 -20.13
C TYR A 294 16.09 -12.12 -20.70
N ARG A 295 17.13 -11.31 -20.47
CA ARG A 295 18.52 -11.62 -20.81
C ARG A 295 19.48 -11.01 -19.81
N ASP A 296 20.63 -11.66 -19.62
CA ASP A 296 21.73 -11.09 -18.83
C ASP A 296 22.59 -10.18 -19.72
N ILE A 297 22.91 -8.99 -19.24
CA ILE A 297 23.68 -7.94 -19.91
C ILE A 297 24.80 -7.41 -19.01
N ASP A 298 25.54 -8.35 -18.42
CA ASP A 298 26.60 -8.10 -17.44
C ASP A 298 27.73 -7.21 -18.01
N ASP A 299 28.24 -6.28 -17.20
CA ASP A 299 29.45 -5.51 -17.50
C ASP A 299 30.60 -5.94 -16.57
N VAL A 300 31.42 -6.85 -17.09
CA VAL A 300 32.56 -7.46 -16.38
C VAL A 300 33.91 -6.92 -16.86
N ARG A 301 33.92 -5.81 -17.61
CA ARG A 301 35.14 -5.27 -18.22
C ARG A 301 36.07 -4.63 -17.19
N LEU A 302 35.51 -4.03 -16.15
CA LEU A 302 36.25 -3.35 -15.07
C LEU A 302 35.63 -3.70 -13.72
N LYS A 303 36.45 -3.72 -12.67
CA LYS A 303 35.96 -3.87 -11.30
C LYS A 303 35.48 -2.52 -10.74
N PRO A 304 34.44 -2.52 -9.88
CA PRO A 304 33.65 -3.70 -9.50
C PRO A 304 32.74 -4.16 -10.65
N TYR A 305 32.54 -5.48 -10.76
CA TYR A 305 31.69 -6.05 -11.81
C TYR A 305 30.24 -5.65 -11.59
N ILE A 306 29.55 -5.35 -12.69
CA ILE A 306 28.13 -5.01 -12.69
C ILE A 306 27.38 -6.19 -13.30
N TRP A 307 26.53 -6.80 -12.50
CA TRP A 307 25.62 -7.86 -12.93
C TRP A 307 24.28 -7.23 -13.28
N CYS A 308 23.76 -7.54 -14.47
CA CYS A 308 22.54 -6.93 -14.95
C CYS A 308 21.66 -7.94 -15.68
N THR A 309 20.36 -7.92 -15.37
CA THR A 309 19.33 -8.66 -16.11
C THR A 309 18.30 -7.67 -16.63
N GLU A 310 18.01 -7.71 -17.93
CA GLU A 310 16.95 -6.92 -18.57
C GLU A 310 15.79 -7.84 -18.91
N PHE A 311 14.60 -7.52 -18.40
CA PHE A 311 13.32 -8.11 -18.77
C PHE A 311 12.61 -7.24 -19.78
N ALA A 312 11.97 -7.87 -20.76
CA ALA A 312 10.90 -7.27 -21.54
C ALA A 312 9.56 -7.64 -20.91
N VAL A 313 8.80 -6.64 -20.50
CA VAL A 313 7.53 -6.79 -19.79
C VAL A 313 6.42 -6.16 -20.62
N LYS A 314 5.39 -6.93 -20.97
CA LYS A 314 4.23 -6.44 -21.71
C LYS A 314 3.15 -6.02 -20.73
N SER A 315 2.53 -4.87 -20.94
CA SER A 315 1.43 -4.37 -20.11
C SER A 315 0.23 -3.92 -20.95
N TRP A 316 -0.98 -4.07 -20.40
CA TRP A 316 -2.22 -3.60 -21.02
C TRP A 316 -2.94 -2.62 -20.12
N LEU A 317 -3.53 -1.60 -20.74
CA LEU A 317 -4.45 -0.65 -20.15
C LEU A 317 -5.68 -0.55 -21.07
N PHE A 318 -6.86 -0.41 -20.48
CA PHE A 318 -8.08 -0.04 -21.20
C PHE A 318 -8.52 1.33 -20.72
N GLU A 319 -8.87 2.21 -21.66
CA GLU A 319 -9.30 3.56 -21.38
C GLU A 319 -10.50 3.96 -22.25
N GLU A 320 -11.37 4.81 -21.69
CA GLU A 320 -12.41 5.50 -22.45
C GLU A 320 -11.94 6.92 -22.77
N VAL A 321 -11.86 7.23 -24.06
CA VAL A 321 -11.44 8.54 -24.56
C VAL A 321 -12.65 9.26 -25.14
N THR A 322 -12.80 10.54 -24.78
CA THR A 322 -13.84 11.38 -25.39
C THR A 322 -13.42 11.73 -26.81
N VAL A 323 -14.24 11.35 -27.79
CA VAL A 323 -14.05 11.72 -29.20
C VAL A 323 -14.90 12.96 -29.45
N THR A 324 -14.25 14.12 -29.53
CA THR A 324 -14.87 15.39 -29.96
C THR A 324 -14.80 15.53 -31.46
#